data_AF-A0A2E0WQ44-F1
#
_entry.id   AF-A0A2E0WQ44-F1
#
_cell.length_a   1.000
_cell.length_b   1.000
_cell.length_c   1.000
_cell.angle_alpha   90.00
_cell.angle_beta   90.00
_cell.angle_gamma   90.00
#
_symmetry.space_group_name_H-M   'P 1'
#
loop_
_entity.id
_entity.type
_entity.pdbx_description
1 polymer ?
#
loop_
_entity_poly.entity_id
_entity_poly.type
_entity_poly.pdbx_seq_one_letter_code
_entity_poly.pdbx_strand_id
1 'polypeptide(L)'
;MQAMLTLPAPEGTGLDRPPRRDLLEVVLLYLMTRHTLKPSPGLAQGVVHHLRLLLAHPDLRHTPVDRSAYETLLKDWMLLACDHQGNQLSH
;
A
#
# COMPACT_ATOMS: atom_id res chain seq x y z
N MET A 1 28.49 38.25 27.79
CA MET A 1 27.47 37.19 27.91
C MET A 1 26.84 36.99 26.54
N GLN A 2 27.27 35.97 25.79
CA GLN A 2 26.68 35.65 24.48
C GLN A 2 25.58 34.61 24.68
N ALA A 3 24.35 34.96 24.31
CA ALA A 3 23.23 34.03 24.28
C ALA A 3 23.38 33.13 23.06
N MET A 4 23.69 31.87 23.32
CA MET A 4 23.76 30.81 22.33
C MET A 4 22.31 30.49 21.91
N LEU A 5 21.91 30.96 20.74
CA LEU A 5 20.64 30.58 20.10
C LEU A 5 20.75 29.11 19.69
N THR A 6 20.29 28.22 20.57
CA THR A 6 20.05 26.82 20.22
C THR A 6 18.94 26.79 19.18
N LEU A 7 19.32 26.71 17.90
CA LEU A 7 18.40 26.40 16.81
C LEU A 7 17.71 25.06 17.13
N PRO A 8 16.37 24.97 17.09
CA PRO A 8 15.72 23.67 17.15
C PRO A 8 16.21 22.83 15.98
N ALA A 9 16.57 21.58 16.28
CA ALA A 9 17.02 20.61 15.28
C ALA A 9 16.06 20.58 14.09
N PRO A 10 16.54 20.37 12.85
CA PRO A 10 15.66 20.22 11.70
C PRO A 10 14.73 19.06 11.99
N GLU A 11 13.45 19.36 12.18
CA GLU A 11 12.40 18.36 12.27
C GLU A 11 12.56 17.45 11.06
N GLY A 12 12.70 16.15 11.33
CA GLY A 12 12.99 15.15 10.32
C GLY A 12 12.11 15.37 9.11
N THR A 13 12.76 15.52 7.95
CA THR A 13 12.11 15.47 6.64
C THR A 13 11.02 14.41 6.68
N GLY A 14 9.77 14.80 6.42
CA GLY A 14 8.55 13.97 6.59
C GLY A 14 8.45 12.72 5.69
N LEU A 15 9.59 12.16 5.29
CA LEU A 15 9.76 10.92 4.56
C LEU A 15 9.69 9.67 5.47
N ASP A 16 9.79 9.83 6.80
CA ASP A 16 9.64 8.72 7.75
C ASP A 16 8.19 8.41 8.12
N ARG A 17 7.22 9.26 7.73
CA ARG A 17 5.82 9.03 8.04
C ARG A 17 5.19 8.15 6.95
N PRO A 18 4.56 7.01 7.31
CA PRO A 18 3.83 6.22 6.34
C PRO A 18 2.72 7.05 5.68
N PRO A 19 2.38 6.79 4.40
CA PRO A 19 1.27 7.45 3.73
C PRO A 19 -0.01 7.27 4.54
N ARG A 20 -0.89 8.28 4.53
CA ARG A 20 -2.15 8.21 5.27
C ARG A 20 -2.97 6.98 4.85
N ARG A 21 -3.50 6.25 5.83
CA ARG A 21 -4.33 5.05 5.62
C ARG A 21 -5.47 5.28 4.62
N ASP A 22 -6.20 6.38 4.76
CA ASP A 22 -7.34 6.71 3.88
C ASP A 22 -6.92 6.90 2.42
N LEU A 23 -5.75 7.50 2.18
CA LEU A 23 -5.21 7.62 0.83
C LEU A 23 -4.86 6.25 0.23
N LEU A 24 -4.26 5.37 1.02
CA LEU A 24 -3.94 4.00 0.58
C LEU A 24 -5.20 3.20 0.23
N GLU A 25 -6.28 3.35 1.01
CA GLU A 25 -7.57 2.71 0.73
C GLU A 25 -8.22 3.24 -0.55
N VAL A 26 -8.17 4.56 -0.78
CA VAL A 26 -8.71 5.18 -2.00
C VAL A 26 -7.94 4.72 -3.24
N VAL A 27 -6.61 4.69 -3.17
CA VAL A 27 -5.77 4.21 -4.29
C VAL A 27 -6.01 2.72 -4.54
N LEU A 28 -6.12 1.92 -3.47
CA LEU A 28 -6.45 0.50 -3.57
C LEU A 28 -7.78 0.29 -4.32
N LEU A 29 -8.83 1.01 -3.91
CA LEU A 29 -10.15 0.93 -4.56
C LEU A 29 -10.05 1.33 -6.04
N TYR A 30 -9.36 2.42 -6.37
CA TYR A 30 -9.14 2.84 -7.75
C TYR A 30 -8.47 1.74 -8.59
N LEU A 31 -7.41 1.12 -8.08
CA LEU A 31 -6.67 0.07 -8.79
C LEU A 31 -7.54 -1.18 -9.02
N MET A 32 -8.29 -1.60 -7.99
CA MET A 32 -9.23 -2.72 -8.09
C MET A 32 -10.31 -2.44 -9.13
N THR A 33 -10.94 -1.27 -9.10
CA THR A 33 -11.95 -0.85 -10.08
C THR A 33 -11.35 -0.74 -11.49
N ARG A 34 -10.12 -0.24 -11.63
CA ARG A 34 -9.48 -0.15 -12.94
C ARG A 34 -9.19 -1.55 -13.50
N HIS A 35 -8.80 -2.48 -12.63
CA HIS A 35 -8.53 -3.88 -13.01
C HIS A 35 -9.81 -4.60 -13.49
N THR A 36 -10.97 -4.36 -12.87
CA THR A 36 -12.23 -4.97 -13.35
C THR A 36 -12.64 -4.47 -14.73
N LEU A 37 -12.30 -3.22 -15.07
CA LEU A 37 -12.57 -2.65 -16.39
C LEU A 37 -11.56 -3.12 -17.46
N LYS A 38 -10.29 -3.20 -17.10
CA LYS A 38 -9.21 -3.63 -17.99
C LYS A 38 -8.17 -4.41 -17.19
N PRO A 39 -8.27 -5.75 -17.14
CA PRO A 39 -7.31 -6.57 -16.43
C PRO A 39 -5.90 -6.34 -16.96
N SER A 40 -4.95 -6.15 -16.05
CA SER A 40 -3.54 -6.07 -16.42
C SER A 40 -2.66 -6.51 -15.25
N PRO A 41 -1.50 -7.14 -15.53
CA PRO A 41 -0.58 -7.57 -14.49
C PRO A 41 -0.12 -6.41 -13.60
N GLY A 42 0.16 -5.25 -14.21
CA GLY A 42 0.63 -4.06 -13.49
C GLY A 42 -0.41 -3.54 -12.48
N LEU A 43 -1.70 -3.60 -12.81
CA LEU A 43 -2.76 -3.22 -11.86
C LEU A 43 -2.88 -4.22 -10.72
N ALA A 44 -2.83 -5.53 -11.00
CA ALA A 44 -2.85 -6.55 -9.96
C ALA A 44 -1.64 -6.45 -9.02
N GLN A 45 -0.45 -6.23 -9.56
CA GLN A 45 0.78 -5.97 -8.79
C GLN A 45 0.66 -4.67 -7.97
N GLY A 46 0.06 -3.62 -8.53
CA GLY A 46 -0.24 -2.38 -7.82
C GLY A 46 -1.16 -2.61 -6.62
N VAL A 47 -2.21 -3.42 -6.79
CA VAL A 47 -3.13 -3.80 -5.69
C VAL A 47 -2.36 -4.55 -4.59
N VAL A 48 -1.56 -5.56 -4.95
CA VAL A 48 -0.72 -6.31 -4.00
C VAL A 48 0.23 -5.39 -3.24
N HIS A 49 0.86 -4.44 -3.92
CA HIS A 49 1.77 -3.48 -3.30
C HIS A 49 1.04 -2.61 -2.25
N HIS A 50 -0.12 -2.04 -2.60
CA HIS A 50 -0.87 -1.18 -1.69
C HIS A 50 -1.46 -1.94 -0.51
N LEU A 51 -1.90 -3.19 -0.70
CA LEU A 51 -2.33 -4.06 0.40
C LEU A 51 -1.20 -4.34 1.40
N ARG A 52 0.05 -4.54 0.93
CA ARG A 52 1.21 -4.69 1.81
C ARG A 52 1.51 -3.40 2.58
N LEU A 53 1.40 -2.24 1.94
CA LEU A 53 1.56 -0.95 2.62
C LEU A 53 0.50 -0.74 3.72
N LEU A 54 -0.77 -1.07 3.43
CA LEU A 54 -1.85 -1.03 4.41
C LEU A 54 -1.55 -1.94 5.60
N LEU A 55 -1.20 -3.20 5.37
CA LEU A 55 -0.90 -4.17 6.43
C LEU A 55 0.31 -3.81 7.30
N ALA A 56 1.26 -3.04 6.76
CA ALA A 56 2.38 -2.47 7.48
C ALA A 56 2.04 -1.17 8.23
N HIS A 57 0.90 -0.54 7.94
CA HIS A 57 0.50 0.75 8.49
C HIS A 57 0.24 0.64 10.02
N PRO A 58 0.78 1.55 10.85
CA PRO A 58 0.63 1.50 12.30
C PRO A 58 -0.83 1.53 12.77
N ASP A 59 -1.69 2.29 12.10
CA ASP A 59 -3.12 2.40 12.46
C ASP A 59 -3.89 1.08 12.41
N LEU A 60 -3.46 0.12 11.57
CA LEU A 60 -4.12 -1.19 11.48
C LEU A 60 -3.78 -2.13 12.63
N ARG A 61 -2.81 -1.79 13.49
CA ARG A 61 -2.45 -2.61 14.65
C ARG A 61 -3.59 -2.73 15.67
N HIS A 62 -4.51 -1.76 15.67
CA HIS A 62 -5.60 -1.68 16.63
C HIS A 62 -6.96 -2.09 16.05
N THR A 63 -7.02 -2.45 14.76
CA THR A 63 -8.25 -2.83 14.05
C THR A 63 -8.12 -4.23 13.44
N PRO A 64 -8.29 -5.31 14.24
CA PRO A 64 -8.00 -6.68 13.80
C PRO A 64 -8.96 -7.19 12.72
N VAL A 65 -10.20 -6.69 12.69
CA VAL A 65 -11.19 -7.03 11.64
C VAL A 65 -10.77 -6.44 10.30
N ASP A 66 -10.32 -5.18 10.26
CA ASP A 66 -9.82 -4.56 9.03
C ASP A 66 -8.57 -5.29 8.53
N ARG A 67 -7.67 -5.64 9.46
CA ARG A 67 -6.43 -6.35 9.13
C ARG A 67 -6.69 -7.70 8.45
N SER A 68 -7.59 -8.52 8.98
CA SER A 68 -7.90 -9.84 8.39
C SER A 68 -8.54 -9.74 7.01
N ALA A 69 -9.35 -8.70 6.77
CA ALA A 69 -9.91 -8.41 5.45
C ALA A 69 -8.81 -8.09 4.42
N TYR A 70 -7.84 -7.23 4.77
CA TYR A 70 -6.72 -6.93 3.88
C TYR A 70 -5.78 -8.13 3.68
N GLU A 71 -5.59 -8.98 4.68
CA GLU A 71 -4.81 -10.23 4.54
C GLU A 71 -5.48 -11.22 3.56
N THR A 72 -6.81 -11.32 3.61
CA THR A 72 -7.57 -12.14 2.67
C THR A 72 -7.45 -11.60 1.26
N LEU A 73 -7.71 -10.29 1.07
CA LEU A 73 -7.53 -9.63 -0.22
C LEU A 73 -6.11 -9.82 -0.76
N LEU A 74 -5.09 -9.70 0.08
CA LEU A 74 -3.70 -9.86 -0.36
C LEU A 74 -3.44 -11.25 -0.95
N LYS A 75 -3.97 -12.32 -0.34
CA LYS A 75 -3.81 -13.68 -0.85
C LYS A 75 -4.47 -13.84 -2.22
N ASP A 76 -5.70 -13.38 -2.37
CA ASP A 76 -6.46 -13.50 -3.62
C ASP A 76 -5.78 -12.72 -4.75
N TRP A 77 -5.34 -11.49 -4.48
CA TRP A 77 -4.68 -10.65 -5.48
C TRP A 77 -3.28 -11.11 -5.82
N MET A 78 -2.57 -11.80 -4.91
CA MET A 78 -1.31 -12.45 -5.26
C MET A 78 -1.50 -13.57 -6.29
N LEU A 79 -2.57 -14.34 -6.22
CA LEU A 79 -2.88 -15.36 -7.23
C LEU A 79 -3.13 -14.72 -8.60
N LEU A 80 -3.97 -13.68 -8.66
CA LEU A 80 -4.26 -12.94 -9.89
C LEU A 80 -3.02 -12.29 -10.52
N ALA A 81 -2.11 -11.77 -9.69
CA ALA A 81 -0.86 -11.18 -10.15
C ALA A 81 0.12 -12.24 -10.70
N CYS A 82 0.12 -13.45 -10.14
CA CYS A 82 0.95 -14.56 -10.58
C CYS A 82 0.42 -15.24 -11.85
N ASP A 83 -0.89 -15.46 -11.96
CA ASP A 83 -1.51 -16.16 -13.10
C ASP A 83 -1.27 -15.45 -14.43
N HIS A 84 -1.20 -14.11 -14.40
CA HIS A 84 -0.88 -13.32 -15.59
C HIS A 84 0.54 -13.56 -16.13
N GLN A 85 1.50 -13.98 -15.29
CA GLN A 85 2.86 -14.28 -15.72
C GLN A 85 2.95 -15.62 -16.46
N GLY A 86 2.10 -16.58 -16.12
CA GLY A 86 2.01 -17.88 -16.82
C GLY A 86 1.37 -17.76 -18.22
N ASN A 87 0.42 -16.84 -18.39
CA ASN A 87 -0.30 -16.68 -19.65
C ASN A 87 0.48 -15.87 -20.72
N GLN A 88 1.50 -15.10 -20.31
CA GLN A 88 2.38 -14.37 -21.25
C GLN A 88 3.51 -15.23 -21.86
N LEU A 89 3.78 -16.42 -21.32
CA LEU A 89 4.82 -17.32 -21.83
C LEU A 89 4.28 -18.38 -22.82
N SER A 90 2.97 -18.38 -23.07
CA SER A 90 2.28 -19.36 -23.92
C SER A 90 1.83 -18.79 -25.28
N HIS A 91 2.28 -17.57 -25.63
CA HIS A 91 1.99 -16.89 -26.90
C HIS A 91 3.29 -16.40 -27.55
#